data_AF-A0A9D5W0Z1-F1
#
_entry.id   AF-A0A9D5W0Z1-F1
#
_cell.length_a   1.000
_cell.length_b   1.000
_cell.length_c   1.000
_cell.angle_alpha   90.00
_cell.angle_beta   90.00
_cell.angle_gamma   90.00
#
_symmetry.space_group_name_H-M   'P 1'
#
loop_
_entity.id
_entity.type
_entity.pdbx_description
1 polymer ?
#
loop_
_entity_poly.entity_id
_entity_poly.type
_entity_poly.pdbx_seq_one_letter_code
_entity_poly.pdbx_strand_id
1 'polypeptide(L)' 'MNKGLLIEQDSFNIIKREMIKNFTNLELPIVQRVIHATGDFDFEQIIRFHPDAIKNGCEA' A
#
# COMPACT_ATOMS: atom_id res chain seq x y z
N MET A 1 5.31 -24.67 -3.51
CA MET A 1 5.33 -23.19 -3.55
C MET A 1 3.94 -22.70 -3.91
N ASN A 2 3.35 -21.80 -3.13
CA ASN A 2 2.06 -21.20 -3.46
C ASN A 2 2.28 -20.10 -4.51
N LYS A 3 1.93 -20.37 -5.78
CA LYS A 3 2.14 -19.43 -6.89
C LYS A 3 1.41 -18.10 -6.68
N GLY A 4 0.24 -18.11 -6.04
CA GLY A 4 -0.54 -16.88 -5.79
C GLY A 4 0.21 -15.91 -4.88
N LEU A 5 0.88 -16.41 -3.84
CA LEU A 5 1.68 -15.58 -2.94
C LEU A 5 2.85 -14.90 -3.67
N LEU A 6 3.50 -15.61 -4.59
CA LEU A 6 4.61 -15.05 -5.37
C LEU A 6 4.12 -13.95 -6.30
N ILE A 7 2.97 -14.15 -6.96
CA ILE A 7 2.37 -13.14 -7.84
C ILE A 7 2.04 -11.86 -7.06
N GLU A 8 1.49 -11.99 -5.84
CA GLU A 8 1.19 -10.83 -5.00
C GLU A 8 2.48 -10.09 -4.58
N GLN A 9 3.51 -10.83 -4.16
CA GLN A 9 4.81 -10.25 -3.79
C GLN A 9 5.45 -9.49 -4.97
N ASP A 10 5.42 -10.08 -6.16
CA ASP A 10 5.92 -9.43 -7.37
C ASP A 10 5.11 -8.18 -7.73
N SER A 11 3.78 -8.22 -7.56
CA SER A 11 2.91 -7.04 -7.74
C SER A 11 3.30 -5.91 -6.77
N PHE A 12 3.48 -6.20 -5.47
CA PHE A 12 3.91 -5.17 -4.51
C PHE A 12 5.31 -4.62 -4.82
N ASN A 13 6.23 -5.46 -5.32
CA ASN A 13 7.56 -5.02 -5.74
C ASN A 13 7.49 -4.09 -6.97
N ILE A 14 6.60 -4.35 -7.92
CA ILE A 14 6.34 -3.46 -9.06
C ILE A 14 5.78 -2.14 -8.56
N ILE A 15 4.69 -2.16 -7.78
CA ILE A 15 4.06 -0.95 -7.23
C ILE A 15 5.09 -0.10 -6.47
N LYS A 16 5.88 -0.71 -5.58
CA LYS A 16 6.90 0.02 -4.79
C LYS A 16 7.93 0.76 -5.65
N ARG A 17 8.33 0.17 -6.78
CA ARG A 17 9.35 0.74 -7.67
C ARG A 17 8.79 1.90 -8.50
N GLU A 18 7.49 1.91 -8.77
CA GLU A 18 6.83 2.92 -9.60
C GLU A 18 6.27 4.08 -8.77
N MET A 19 5.97 3.87 -7.48
CA MET A 19 5.56 4.94 -6.58
C MET A 19 6.64 6.02 -6.43
N ILE A 20 6.20 7.27 -6.36
CA ILE A 20 7.08 8.45 -6.29
C ILE A 20 6.99 9.11 -4.91
N LYS A 21 5.85 8.95 -4.22
CA LYS A 21 5.65 9.54 -2.89
C LYS A 21 6.29 8.71 -1.78
N ASN A 22 6.86 9.42 -0.80
CA ASN A 22 7.36 8.82 0.42
C ASN A 22 6.21 8.66 1.42
N PHE A 23 6.05 7.43 1.91
CA PHE A 23 5.14 7.07 2.99
C PHE A 23 5.95 6.51 4.16
N THR A 24 5.43 6.62 5.37
CA THR A 24 6.02 5.95 6.52
C THR A 24 5.93 4.42 6.38
N ASN A 25 6.70 3.69 7.18
CA ASN A 25 6.66 2.21 7.20
C ASN A 25 5.26 1.66 7.54
N LEU A 26 4.42 2.44 8.22
CA LEU A 26 3.05 2.07 8.57
C LEU A 26 2.06 2.40 7.45
N GLU A 27 2.26 3.51 6.74
CA GLU A 27 1.37 3.95 5.65
C GLU A 27 1.61 3.20 4.34
N LEU A 28 2.88 2.93 4.00
CA LEU A 28 3.25 2.35 2.71
C LEU A 28 2.49 1.04 2.40
N PRO A 29 2.40 0.05 3.31
CA PRO A 29 1.68 -1.19 3.03
C PRO A 29 0.19 -0.96 2.75
N ILE A 30 -0.42 0.07 3.34
CA ILE A 30 -1.83 0.41 3.13
C ILE A 30 -2.02 0.98 1.73
N VAL A 31 -1.20 1.97 1.33
CA VAL A 31 -1.27 2.58 0.00
C VAL A 31 -1.00 1.54 -1.09
N GLN A 32 0.03 0.70 -0.92
CA GLN A 32 0.33 -0.39 -1.85
C GLN A 32 -0.83 -1.37 -2.00
N ARG A 33 -1.52 -1.72 -0.90
CA ARG A 33 -2.67 -2.61 -0.95
C ARG A 33 -3.85 -1.98 -1.71
N VAL A 34 -4.09 -0.69 -1.53
CA VAL A 34 -5.13 0.02 -2.29
C VAL A 34 -4.81 0.01 -3.77
N ILE A 35 -3.59 0.40 -4.17
CA ILE A 35 -3.14 0.38 -5.57
C ILE A 35 -3.21 -1.05 -6.14
N HIS A 36 -2.81 -2.07 -5.39
CA HIS A 36 -2.91 -3.47 -5.82
C HIS A 36 -4.35 -3.89 -6.09
N ALA A 37 -5.30 -3.47 -5.24
CA ALA A 37 -6.70 -3.80 -5.39
C ALA A 37 -7.40 -3.06 -6.53
N THR A 38 -6.91 -1.87 -6.91
CA THR A 38 -7.54 -1.00 -7.90
C THR A 38 -6.81 -0.93 -9.24
N GLY A 39 -5.51 -1.25 -9.27
CA GLY A 39 -4.63 -1.00 -10.39
C GLY A 39 -4.34 0.49 -10.65
N ASP A 40 -4.62 1.36 -9.68
CA ASP A 40 -4.62 2.82 -9.87
C ASP A 40 -3.60 3.51 -8.96
N PHE A 41 -2.58 4.11 -9.57
CA PHE A 41 -1.51 4.82 -8.86
C PHE A 41 -1.95 6.20 -8.34
N ASP A 42 -3.06 6.77 -8.79
CA ASP A 42 -3.53 8.07 -8.28
C ASP A 42 -3.84 8.03 -6.77
N PHE A 43 -4.04 6.83 -6.20
CA PHE A 43 -4.18 6.64 -4.76
C PHE A 43 -2.96 7.07 -3.94
N GLU A 44 -1.75 7.03 -4.49
CA GLU A 44 -0.59 7.64 -3.81
C GLU A 44 -0.78 9.16 -3.66
N GLN A 45 -1.52 9.78 -4.58
CA GLN A 45 -1.71 11.22 -4.61
C GLN A 45 -2.86 11.70 -3.72
N ILE A 46 -3.92 10.90 -3.58
CA ILE A 46 -5.16 11.31 -2.90
C ILE A 46 -5.35 10.73 -1.49
N ILE A 47 -4.68 9.63 -1.14
CA ILE A 47 -4.78 9.07 0.22
C ILE A 47 -4.21 10.06 1.25
N ARG A 48 -4.94 10.24 2.34
CA ARG A 48 -4.54 11.06 3.49
C ARG A 48 -4.74 10.26 4.76
N PHE A 49 -3.77 10.34 5.67
CA PHE A 49 -3.83 9.70 6.97
C PHE A 49 -4.03 10.77 8.04
N HIS A 50 -5.04 10.58 8.90
CA HIS A 50 -5.03 11.25 10.19
C HIS A 50 -3.86 10.68 11.02
N PRO A 51 -3.14 11.49 11.84
CA PRO A 51 -1.98 11.01 12.61
C PRO A 51 -2.25 9.73 13.41
N ASP A 52 -3.45 9.60 13.97
CA ASP A 52 -3.85 8.43 14.76
C ASP A 52 -4.63 7.36 13.98
N ALA A 53 -4.83 7.51 12.67
CA ALA A 53 -5.70 6.63 11.88
C ALA A 53 -5.24 5.16 11.94
N ILE A 54 -3.95 4.91 11.74
CA ILE A 54 -3.42 3.55 11.66
C ILE A 54 -3.45 2.90 13.04
N LYS A 55 -2.97 3.60 14.07
CA LYS A 55 -2.97 3.08 15.45
C LYS A 55 -4.39 2.74 15.91
N ASN A 56 -5.31 3.71 15.85
CA ASN A 56 -6.66 3.51 16.34
C ASN A 56 -7.44 2.50 15.49
N GLY A 57 -7.18 2.44 14.18
CA GLY A 57 -7.78 1.44 13.31
C GLY A 57 -7.31 0.01 13.59
N CYS A 58 -6.09 -0.17 14.10
CA CYS A 58 -5.59 -1.47 14.54
C CYS A 58 -6.05 -1.87 15.95
N GLU A 59 -6.35 -0.89 16.81
CA GLU A 59 -6.74 -1.10 18.21
C GLU A 59 -8.27 -1.24 18.43
N ALA A 60 -9.09 -0.93 17.41
CA ALA A 60 -10.56 -1.00 17.46
C ALA A 60 -11.09 -2.44 17.35
#